data_AF-A0AA95M5R0-F1
#
_entry.id   AF-A0AA95M5R0-F1
#
_cell.length_a   1.000
_cell.length_b   1.000
_cell.length_c   1.000
_cell.angle_alpha   90.00
_cell.angle_beta   90.00
_cell.angle_gamma   90.00
#
_symmetry.space_group_name_H-M   'P 1'
#
loop_
_entity.id
_entity.type
_entity.pdbx_description
1 polymer ?
#
loop_
_entity_poly.entity_id
_entity_poly.type
_entity_poly.pdbx_seq_one_letter_code
_entity_poly.pdbx_strand_id
1 'polypeptide(L)'
;MKIYQLKGSPDSLMELLEITANGKVKVRDINNDKVIETTVQAFEMAFEPSSEYSFIAKQQEKAHMINQNEPVYINEMIENSQVKVVKVFDRCTTVAVKLPNGFIITESISSVDEASYNEETNTQICLERIKHKISEFEAYKTQV
;
A
#
# COMPACT_ATOMS: atom_id res chain seq x y z
N MET A 1 6.00 12.72 -2.13
CA MET A 1 6.06 13.77 -1.10
C MET A 1 4.91 13.55 -0.14
N LYS A 2 5.14 13.03 1.07
CA LYS A 2 4.03 12.76 2.01
C LYS A 2 3.76 14.02 2.84
N ILE A 3 2.61 14.66 2.64
CA ILE A 3 2.25 15.92 3.31
C ILE A 3 1.22 15.66 4.42
N TYR A 4 1.53 16.16 5.60
CA TYR A 4 0.72 16.12 6.80
C TYR A 4 0.31 17.54 7.20
N GLN A 5 -0.73 17.64 8.01
CA GLN A 5 -1.16 18.87 8.67
C GLN A 5 -1.21 18.67 10.18
N LEU A 6 -1.03 19.73 10.95
CA LEU A 6 -1.29 19.69 12.39
C LEU A 6 -2.78 19.52 12.65
N LYS A 7 -3.15 18.60 13.54
CA LYS A 7 -4.54 18.41 13.96
C LYS A 7 -5.06 19.70 14.59
N GLY A 8 -6.17 20.23 14.04
CA GLY A 8 -6.74 21.51 14.48
C GLY A 8 -6.09 22.75 13.87
N SER A 9 -5.08 22.62 13.00
CA SER A 9 -4.49 23.72 12.23
C SER A 9 -4.19 23.27 10.79
N PRO A 10 -5.21 23.26 9.91
CA PRO A 10 -5.08 22.75 8.55
C PRO A 10 -4.11 23.55 7.66
N ASP A 11 -3.81 24.81 8.01
CA ASP A 11 -2.86 25.66 7.28
C ASP A 11 -1.39 25.34 7.60
N SER A 12 -1.14 24.55 8.65
CA SER A 12 0.20 24.16 9.08
C SER A 12 0.61 22.86 8.39
N LEU A 13 1.11 22.97 7.17
CA LEU A 13 1.52 21.84 6.35
C LEU A 13 2.98 21.43 6.62
N MET A 14 3.19 20.13 6.72
CA MET A 14 4.44 19.49 7.07
C MET A 14 4.76 18.39 6.06
N GLU A 15 5.96 18.39 5.51
CA GLU A 15 6.47 17.30 4.70
C GLU A 15 7.20 16.28 5.58
N LEU A 16 6.83 15.01 5.45
CA LEU A 16 7.57 13.91 6.06
C LEU A 16 8.84 13.62 5.25
N LEU A 17 10.00 13.83 5.87
CA LEU A 17 11.31 13.59 5.27
C LEU A 17 11.82 12.17 5.53
N GLU A 18 11.70 11.68 6.77
CA GLU A 18 12.31 10.42 7.18
C GLU A 18 11.54 9.80 8.36
N ILE A 19 11.40 8.47 8.33
CA ILE A 19 11.07 7.66 9.50
C ILE A 19 12.16 6.60 9.63
N THR A 20 12.86 6.60 10.75
CA THR A 20 13.95 5.66 11.02
C THR A 20 13.43 4.43 11.77
N ALA A 21 14.13 3.29 11.63
CA ALA A 21 13.78 2.04 12.33
C ALA A 21 13.83 2.15 13.86
N ASN A 22 14.52 3.14 14.42
CA ASN A 22 14.55 3.43 15.85
C ASN A 22 13.42 4.37 16.33
N GLY A 23 12.42 4.63 15.47
CA GLY A 23 11.20 5.35 15.85
C GLY A 23 11.34 6.88 15.88
N LYS A 24 12.35 7.45 15.20
CA LYS A 24 12.46 8.90 15.00
C LYS A 24 11.81 9.30 13.69
N VAL A 25 11.21 10.48 13.70
CA VAL A 25 10.51 11.07 12.56
C VAL A 25 11.06 12.46 12.32
N LYS A 26 11.44 12.76 11.07
CA LYS A 26 11.81 14.11 10.65
C LYS A 26 10.73 14.68 9.75
N VAL A 27 10.23 15.85 10.14
CA VAL A 27 9.25 16.60 9.36
C VAL A 27 9.80 17.98 9.04
N ARG A 28 9.46 18.52 7.87
CA ARG A 28 9.80 19.87 7.44
C ARG A 28 8.53 20.69 7.34
N ASP A 29 8.48 21.82 8.03
CA ASP A 29 7.44 22.82 7.83
C ASP A 29 7.65 23.49 6.46
N ILE A 30 6.64 23.41 5.61
CA ILE A 30 6.76 23.91 4.23
C ILE A 30 6.72 25.43 4.15
N ASN A 31 6.19 26.11 5.17
CA ASN A 31 6.00 27.55 5.16
C ASN A 31 7.28 28.29 5.57
N ASN A 32 8.13 27.66 6.38
CA ASN A 32 9.32 28.29 6.94
C ASN A 32 10.59 27.42 6.82
N ASP A 33 10.54 26.29 6.11
CA ASP A 33 11.64 25.33 5.90
C ASP A 33 12.28 24.77 7.19
N LYS A 34 11.63 24.92 8.34
CA LYS A 34 12.14 24.40 9.61
C LYS A 34 11.97 22.89 9.69
N VAL A 35 13.06 22.19 10.00
CA VAL A 35 13.04 20.74 10.26
C VAL A 35 12.86 20.48 11.75
N ILE A 36 11.93 19.59 12.08
CA ILE A 36 11.64 19.13 13.44
C ILE A 36 11.88 17.62 13.49
N GLU A 37 12.60 17.17 14.51
CA GLU A 37 12.76 15.76 14.84
C GLU A 37 11.85 15.41 16.03
N THR A 38 11.07 14.35 15.89
CA THR A 38 10.12 13.88 16.89
C THR A 38 10.07 12.36 16.93
N THR A 39 9.26 11.77 17.81
CA THR A 39 9.02 10.32 17.84
C THR A 39 7.81 9.96 16.97
N VAL A 40 7.73 8.69 16.53
CA VAL A 40 6.56 8.17 15.79
C VAL A 40 5.26 8.42 16.58
N GLN A 41 5.25 8.11 17.87
CA GLN A 41 4.08 8.30 18.71
C GLN A 41 3.65 9.78 18.80
N ALA A 42 4.60 10.70 19.02
CA ALA A 42 4.28 12.13 19.07
C ALA A 42 3.83 12.67 17.71
N PHE A 43 4.38 12.11 16.61
CA PHE A 43 3.97 12.45 15.26
C PHE A 43 2.52 12.03 14.98
N GLU A 44 2.15 10.79 15.28
CA GLU A 44 0.78 10.27 15.09
C GLU A 44 -0.25 11.01 15.95
N MET A 45 0.14 11.47 17.14
CA MET A 45 -0.72 12.26 18.00
C MET A 45 -0.98 13.66 17.43
N ALA A 46 0.05 14.33 16.91
CA ALA A 46 0.00 15.74 16.52
C ALA A 46 -0.40 15.99 15.06
N PHE A 47 -0.13 15.05 14.16
CA PHE A 47 -0.28 15.25 12.72
C PHE A 47 -1.30 14.27 12.11
N GLU A 48 -1.95 14.70 11.04
CA GLU A 48 -2.82 13.87 10.20
C GLU A 48 -2.49 14.10 8.72
N PRO A 49 -2.74 13.13 7.83
CA PRO A 49 -2.53 13.35 6.40
C PRO A 49 -3.34 14.57 5.94
N SER A 50 -2.70 15.49 5.20
CA SER A 50 -3.42 16.60 4.57
C SER A 50 -4.55 16.08 3.67
N SER A 51 -5.62 16.85 3.50
CA SER A 51 -6.85 16.40 2.82
C SER A 51 -6.61 15.76 1.44
N GLU A 52 -5.62 16.25 0.68
CA GLU A 52 -5.19 15.68 -0.61
C GLU A 52 -4.52 14.30 -0.49
N TYR A 53 -3.82 14.01 0.63
CA TYR A 53 -3.23 12.71 0.94
C TYR A 53 -4.13 11.79 1.76
N SER A 54 -5.16 12.33 2.43
CA SER A 54 -6.12 11.54 3.22
C SER A 54 -6.87 10.52 2.36
N PHE A 55 -7.11 10.82 1.08
CA PHE A 55 -7.74 9.89 0.14
C PHE A 55 -6.81 8.71 -0.19
N ILE A 56 -5.51 8.96 -0.36
CA ILE A 56 -4.49 7.94 -0.67
C ILE A 56 -4.18 7.10 0.58
N ALA A 57 -4.05 7.73 1.74
CA ALA A 57 -3.83 7.06 3.02
C ALA A 57 -5.03 6.21 3.44
N LYS A 58 -6.28 6.69 3.26
CA LYS A 58 -7.49 5.88 3.51
C LYS A 58 -7.60 4.68 2.57
N GLN A 59 -7.17 4.81 1.31
CA GLN A 59 -7.09 3.67 0.37
C GLN A 59 -6.01 2.67 0.79
N GLN A 60 -4.87 3.14 1.26
CA GLN A 60 -3.77 2.30 1.76
C GLN A 60 -4.09 1.64 3.10
N GLU A 61 -4.72 2.34 4.04
CA GLU A 61 -5.23 1.79 5.30
C GLU A 61 -6.35 0.79 5.05
N LYS A 62 -7.28 1.05 4.11
CA LYS A 62 -8.24 0.02 3.67
C LYS A 62 -7.52 -1.21 3.11
N ALA A 63 -6.46 -1.04 2.33
CA ALA A 63 -5.67 -2.15 1.83
C ALA A 63 -4.84 -2.87 2.92
N HIS A 64 -4.51 -2.18 4.02
CA HIS A 64 -3.70 -2.71 5.12
C HIS A 64 -4.52 -3.29 6.28
N MET A 65 -5.80 -2.92 6.40
CA MET A 65 -6.73 -3.38 7.46
C MET A 65 -7.57 -4.60 7.06
N ILE A 66 -7.28 -5.27 5.93
CA ILE A 66 -8.10 -6.40 5.47
C ILE A 66 -7.30 -7.72 5.56
N ASN A 67 -7.75 -8.55 6.51
CA ASN A 67 -7.59 -10.01 6.66
C ASN A 67 -6.34 -10.58 7.35
N GLN A 68 -6.43 -10.68 8.69
CA GLN A 68 -5.72 -11.71 9.47
C GLN A 68 -6.36 -13.12 9.37
N ASN A 69 -7.32 -13.33 8.46
CA ASN A 69 -7.97 -14.63 8.22
C ASN A 69 -8.15 -14.87 6.71
N GLU A 70 -7.05 -14.87 5.93
CA GLU A 70 -7.13 -15.47 4.61
C GLU A 70 -7.44 -16.97 4.77
N PRO A 71 -8.49 -17.50 4.11
CA PRO A 71 -8.75 -18.94 4.14
C PRO A 71 -7.51 -19.68 3.62
N VAL A 72 -7.01 -20.66 4.38
CA VAL A 72 -5.88 -21.52 4.00
C VAL A 72 -5.99 -22.02 2.55
N TYR A 73 -7.22 -22.29 2.10
CA TYR A 73 -7.50 -22.76 0.74
C TYR A 73 -7.18 -21.74 -0.37
N ILE A 74 -7.27 -20.42 -0.14
CA ILE A 74 -6.95 -19.42 -1.19
C ILE A 74 -5.44 -19.47 -1.48
N ASN A 75 -4.62 -19.62 -0.44
CA ASN A 75 -3.18 -19.78 -0.60
C ASN A 75 -2.86 -21.06 -1.38
N GLU A 76 -3.44 -22.20 -0.99
CA GLU A 76 -3.30 -23.45 -1.74
C GLU A 76 -3.78 -23.33 -3.20
N MET A 77 -4.87 -22.59 -3.45
CA MET A 77 -5.37 -22.37 -4.80
C MET A 77 -4.39 -21.57 -5.66
N ILE A 78 -3.79 -20.52 -5.11
CA ILE A 78 -2.76 -19.72 -5.80
C ILE A 78 -1.50 -20.55 -6.03
N GLU A 79 -1.06 -21.37 -5.07
CA GLU A 79 0.08 -22.28 -5.22
C GLU A 79 -0.14 -23.31 -6.35
N ASN A 80 -1.38 -23.76 -6.54
CA ASN A 80 -1.77 -24.66 -7.62
C ASN A 80 -2.09 -23.94 -8.94
N SER A 81 -1.94 -22.62 -9.00
CA SER A 81 -2.25 -21.81 -10.18
C SER A 81 -1.03 -21.56 -11.06
N GLN A 82 -1.26 -21.27 -12.34
CA GLN A 82 -0.20 -20.80 -13.22
C GLN A 82 0.00 -19.29 -13.02
N VAL A 83 1.17 -18.90 -12.51
CA VAL A 83 1.54 -17.49 -12.31
C VAL A 83 2.46 -17.01 -13.43
N LYS A 84 2.17 -15.84 -13.99
CA LYS A 84 3.04 -15.16 -14.96
C LYS A 84 3.33 -13.74 -14.48
N VAL A 85 4.60 -13.44 -14.29
CA VAL A 85 5.10 -12.11 -13.93
C VAL A 85 5.70 -11.46 -15.16
N VAL A 86 5.38 -10.20 -15.41
CA VAL A 86 5.91 -9.41 -16.53
C VAL A 86 6.33 -8.04 -16.03
N LYS A 87 7.58 -7.66 -16.31
CA LYS A 87 8.06 -6.29 -16.18
C LYS A 87 7.68 -5.49 -17.43
N VAL A 88 7.00 -4.36 -17.24
CA VAL A 88 6.49 -3.47 -18.29
C VAL A 88 7.08 -2.07 -18.09
N PHE A 89 7.59 -1.47 -19.16
CA PHE A 89 8.16 -0.10 -19.16
C PHE A 89 9.17 0.16 -18.02
N ASP A 90 10.02 -0.84 -17.73
CA ASP A 90 11.12 -0.81 -16.75
C ASP A 90 10.77 -0.55 -15.27
N ARG A 91 9.50 -0.25 -14.96
CA ARG A 91 9.07 0.10 -13.60
C ARG A 91 7.70 -0.43 -13.18
N CYS A 92 7.00 -1.15 -14.05
CA CYS A 92 5.70 -1.74 -13.75
C CYS A 92 5.81 -3.26 -13.69
N THR A 93 5.39 -3.86 -12.58
CA THR A 93 5.22 -5.31 -12.46
C THR A 93 3.76 -5.64 -12.69
N THR A 94 3.49 -6.52 -13.65
CA THR A 94 2.16 -7.11 -13.88
C THR A 94 2.22 -8.59 -13.54
N VAL A 95 1.29 -9.05 -12.70
CA VAL A 95 1.14 -10.46 -12.34
C VAL A 95 -0.21 -10.96 -12.85
N ALA A 96 -0.18 -12.02 -13.65
CA ALA A 96 -1.35 -12.76 -14.08
C ALA A 96 -1.37 -14.12 -13.39
N VAL A 97 -2.47 -14.46 -12.73
CA VAL A 97 -2.70 -15.78 -12.13
C VAL A 97 -3.85 -16.44 -12.86
N LYS A 98 -3.59 -17.59 -13.47
CA LYS A 98 -4.61 -18.47 -14.04
C LYS A 98 -4.95 -19.55 -13.01
N LEU A 99 -6.15 -19.43 -12.43
CA LEU A 99 -6.69 -20.35 -11.45
C LEU A 99 -6.92 -21.75 -12.03
N PRO A 100 -7.05 -22.81 -11.21
CA PRO A 100 -7.27 -24.18 -11.69
C PRO A 100 -8.52 -24.34 -12.57
N ASN A 101 -9.54 -23.52 -12.35
CA ASN A 101 -10.76 -23.48 -13.17
C ASN A 101 -10.59 -22.74 -14.52
N GLY A 102 -9.39 -22.24 -14.82
CA GLY A 102 -9.07 -21.50 -16.05
C GLY A 102 -9.37 -20.00 -16.00
N PHE A 103 -9.95 -19.49 -14.92
CA PHE A 103 -10.17 -18.05 -14.72
C PHE A 103 -8.85 -17.32 -14.54
N ILE A 104 -8.71 -16.15 -15.15
CA ILE A 104 -7.47 -15.37 -15.10
C ILE A 104 -7.72 -14.08 -14.34
N ILE A 105 -6.93 -13.84 -13.29
CA ILE A 105 -6.94 -12.60 -12.53
C ILE A 105 -5.60 -11.91 -12.74
N THR A 106 -5.65 -10.61 -13.02
CA THR A 106 -4.46 -9.79 -13.26
C THR A 106 -4.42 -8.63 -12.27
N GLU A 107 -3.22 -8.32 -11.82
CA GLU A 107 -2.89 -7.13 -11.03
C GLU A 107 -1.60 -6.52 -11.55
N SER A 108 -1.45 -5.22 -11.33
CA SER A 108 -0.24 -4.50 -11.71
C SER A 108 0.08 -3.39 -10.73
N ILE A 109 1.37 -3.16 -10.51
CA ILE A 109 1.86 -2.04 -9.72
C ILE A 109 3.03 -1.38 -10.43
N SER A 110 3.04 -0.05 -10.43
CA SER A 110 4.12 0.75 -10.99
C SER A 110 4.85 1.48 -9.87
N SER A 111 6.18 1.45 -9.92
CA SER A 111 7.06 2.26 -9.07
C SER A 111 7.14 3.69 -9.60
N VAL A 112 7.40 4.64 -8.69
CA VAL A 112 7.51 6.07 -9.04
C VAL A 112 8.73 6.31 -9.94
N ASP A 113 9.85 5.71 -9.57
CA ASP A 113 11.12 5.74 -10.27
C ASP A 113 11.80 4.36 -10.27
N GLU A 114 12.82 4.18 -11.10
CA GLU A 114 13.55 2.92 -11.25
C GLU A 114 14.36 2.54 -10.00
N ALA A 115 14.87 3.51 -9.24
CA ALA A 115 15.62 3.23 -8.01
C ALA A 115 14.72 2.63 -6.91
N SER A 116 13.43 2.98 -6.92
CA SER A 116 12.40 2.40 -6.04
C SER A 116 11.78 1.09 -6.57
N TYR A 117 12.21 0.58 -7.72
CA TYR A 117 11.65 -0.63 -8.32
C TYR A 117 12.23 -1.89 -7.67
N ASN A 118 11.34 -2.77 -7.19
CA ASN A 118 11.70 -4.08 -6.69
C ASN A 118 10.68 -5.11 -7.21
N GLU A 119 11.11 -5.97 -8.14
CA GLU A 119 10.22 -6.93 -8.80
C GLU A 119 9.59 -7.91 -7.82
N GLU A 120 10.36 -8.42 -6.86
CA GLU A 120 9.90 -9.38 -5.85
C GLU A 120 8.82 -8.78 -4.95
N THR A 121 9.11 -7.62 -4.36
CA THR A 121 8.16 -6.88 -3.51
C THR A 121 6.88 -6.54 -4.29
N ASN A 122 7.04 -6.03 -5.51
CA ASN A 122 5.91 -5.70 -6.37
C ASN A 122 5.08 -6.94 -6.76
N THR A 123 5.74 -8.08 -6.97
CA THR A 123 5.07 -9.36 -7.27
C THR A 123 4.25 -9.83 -6.08
N GLN A 124 4.82 -9.78 -4.87
CA GLN A 124 4.10 -10.15 -3.64
C GLN A 124 2.88 -9.24 -3.43
N ILE A 125 3.03 -7.92 -3.60
CA ILE A 125 1.89 -6.99 -3.50
C ILE A 125 0.80 -7.34 -4.51
N CYS A 126 1.14 -7.66 -5.76
CA CYS A 126 0.16 -8.08 -6.74
C CYS A 126 -0.53 -9.41 -6.37
N LEU A 127 0.21 -10.39 -5.85
CA LEU A 127 -0.37 -11.65 -5.39
C LEU A 127 -1.36 -11.44 -4.24
N GLU A 128 -1.02 -10.63 -3.24
CA GLU A 128 -1.92 -10.28 -2.13
C GLU A 128 -3.21 -9.59 -2.64
N ARG A 129 -3.09 -8.67 -3.59
CA ARG A 129 -4.27 -8.04 -4.21
C ARG A 129 -5.14 -9.04 -4.98
N ILE A 130 -4.54 -10.04 -5.62
CA ILE A 130 -5.28 -11.11 -6.31
C ILE A 130 -6.03 -11.99 -5.29
N LYS A 131 -5.38 -12.39 -4.19
CA LYS A 131 -6.04 -13.12 -3.09
C LYS A 131 -7.21 -12.34 -2.51
N HIS A 132 -7.05 -11.03 -2.35
CA HIS A 132 -8.11 -10.15 -1.90
C HIS A 132 -9.30 -10.15 -2.87
N LYS A 133 -9.09 -10.00 -4.19
CA LYS A 133 -10.17 -10.10 -5.20
C LYS A 133 -10.90 -11.44 -5.14
N ILE A 134 -10.17 -12.54 -4.96
CA ILE A 134 -10.78 -13.87 -4.82
C ILE A 134 -11.67 -13.90 -3.57
N SER A 135 -11.19 -13.36 -2.46
CA SER A 135 -11.96 -13.25 -1.21
C SER A 135 -13.23 -12.42 -1.40
N GLU A 136 -13.18 -11.32 -2.15
CA GLU A 136 -14.35 -10.51 -2.50
C GLU A 136 -15.37 -11.32 -3.32
N PHE A 137 -14.91 -12.15 -4.28
CA PHE A 137 -15.79 -13.01 -5.07
C PHE A 137 -16.44 -14.14 -4.25
N GLU A 138 -15.69 -14.76 -3.34
CA GLU A 138 -16.26 -15.74 -2.42
C GLU A 138 -17.28 -15.09 -1.48
N ALA A 139 -16.99 -13.91 -0.95
CA ALA A 139 -17.94 -13.15 -0.14
C ALA A 139 -19.23 -12.84 -0.92
N TYR A 140 -19.11 -12.40 -2.18
CA TYR A 140 -20.27 -12.16 -3.06
C TYR A 140 -21.12 -13.43 -3.25
N LYS A 141 -20.48 -14.59 -3.49
CA LYS A 141 -21.17 -15.88 -3.62
C LYS A 141 -21.94 -16.28 -2.35
N THR A 142 -21.47 -15.85 -1.18
CA THR A 142 -22.11 -16.15 0.12
C THR A 142 -23.20 -15.17 0.55
N GLN A 143 -23.45 -14.12 -0.23
CA GLN A 143 -24.52 -13.16 0.07
C GLN A 143 -25.89 -13.85 -0.05
N VAL A 144 -26.62 -13.90 1.07
CA VAL A 144 -27.99 -14.45 1.19
C VAL A 144 -29.03 -13.35 1.02
#